data_AF-A0A1A0VSB9-F1
#
_entry.id   AF-A0A1A0VSB9-F1
#
_cell.length_a   1.000
_cell.length_b   1.000
_cell.length_c   1.000
_cell.angle_alpha   90.00
_cell.angle_beta   90.00
_cell.angle_gamma   90.00
#
_symmetry.space_group_name_H-M   'P 1'
#
loop_
_entity.id
_entity.type
_entity.pdbx_description
1 polymer ?
#
loop_
_entity_poly.entity_id
_entity_poly.type
_entity_poly.pdbx_seq_one_letter_code
_entity_poly.pdbx_strand_id
1 'polypeptide(L)'
;MNNTTSLRGSIAVGMAALVVLAAAPAANADPADDNFLRALTQRGLTWPSGNDQTMINVGHAVCADWAGGDTMAQTVDDVQKSLGVSTNGAGTVIGAATASCCPEFRSKM
;
A
#
# COMPACT_ATOMS: atom_id res chain seq x y z
N MET A 1 28.27 -61.17 -13.24
CA MET A 1 27.33 -61.66 -12.21
C MET A 1 26.56 -60.48 -11.65
N ASN A 2 25.25 -60.61 -11.71
CA ASN A 2 24.22 -59.64 -11.36
C ASN A 2 24.17 -59.44 -9.84
N ASN A 3 23.56 -58.34 -9.38
CA ASN A 3 22.46 -58.40 -8.41
C ASN A 3 21.78 -57.03 -8.25
N THR A 4 20.52 -57.00 -8.69
CA THR A 4 19.55 -55.92 -8.50
C THR A 4 18.74 -56.23 -7.24
N THR A 5 18.62 -55.31 -6.29
CA THR A 5 17.47 -55.24 -5.37
C THR A 5 17.27 -53.80 -4.92
N SER A 6 16.05 -53.32 -5.14
CA SER A 6 15.55 -51.97 -4.91
C SER A 6 15.20 -51.74 -3.45
N LEU A 7 15.50 -50.54 -2.91
CA LEU A 7 14.76 -49.98 -1.79
C LEU A 7 14.64 -48.45 -1.93
N ARG A 8 13.40 -48.05 -2.18
CA ARG A 8 12.71 -46.79 -1.86
C ARG A 8 13.51 -45.85 -0.94
N GLY A 9 13.93 -44.71 -1.49
CA GLY A 9 14.38 -43.55 -0.72
C GLY A 9 13.70 -42.31 -1.27
N SER A 10 12.80 -41.72 -0.48
CA SER A 10 12.21 -40.41 -0.74
C SER A 10 13.32 -39.36 -0.66
N ILE A 11 13.63 -38.71 -1.78
CA ILE A 11 14.74 -37.75 -1.89
C ILE A 11 14.23 -36.31 -1.75
N ALA A 12 14.99 -35.59 -0.94
CA ALA A 12 15.23 -34.14 -0.94
C ALA A 12 14.13 -33.22 -0.40
N VAL A 13 14.36 -32.83 0.86
CA VAL A 13 14.49 -31.42 1.30
C VAL A 13 14.20 -30.41 0.18
N GLY A 14 12.94 -29.95 0.12
CA GLY A 14 12.58 -28.79 -0.67
C GLY A 14 13.23 -27.57 -0.04
N MET A 15 14.19 -26.97 -0.73
CA MET A 15 14.67 -25.64 -0.37
C MET A 15 13.48 -24.69 -0.39
N ALA A 16 13.20 -24.04 0.74
CA ALA A 16 12.28 -22.92 0.79
C ALA A 16 12.88 -21.80 -0.08
N ALA A 17 12.42 -21.70 -1.33
CA ALA A 17 12.70 -20.56 -2.17
C ALA A 17 12.05 -19.34 -1.50
N LEU A 18 12.86 -18.49 -0.87
CA LEU A 18 12.51 -17.10 -0.63
C LEU A 18 12.30 -16.47 -2.01
N VAL A 19 11.04 -16.42 -2.45
CA VAL A 19 10.68 -15.63 -3.61
C VAL A 19 10.78 -14.17 -3.17
N VAL A 20 11.97 -13.58 -3.35
CA VAL A 20 12.10 -12.14 -3.39
C VAL A 20 11.39 -11.71 -4.66
N LEU A 21 10.13 -11.29 -4.54
CA LEU A 21 9.43 -10.55 -5.59
C LEU A 21 10.19 -9.23 -5.76
N ALA A 22 11.24 -9.23 -6.57
CA ALA A 22 11.76 -8.00 -7.15
C ALA A 22 10.72 -7.50 -8.15
N ALA A 23 9.70 -6.81 -7.64
CA ALA A 23 8.78 -6.05 -8.47
C ALA A 23 9.60 -4.89 -9.07
N ALA A 24 10.03 -5.05 -10.32
CA ALA A 24 10.40 -3.91 -11.16
C ALA A 24 9.21 -2.93 -11.18
N PRO A 25 9.43 -1.60 -11.31
CA PRO A 25 8.36 -0.62 -11.31
C PRO A 25 7.62 -0.75 -12.61
N ALA A 26 6.68 -1.68 -12.63
CA ALA A 26 5.78 -1.86 -13.71
C ALA A 26 4.81 -0.67 -13.57
N ALA A 27 4.72 0.18 -14.59
CA ALA A 27 3.79 1.30 -14.69
C ALA A 27 2.34 0.77 -14.78
N ASN A 28 1.92 0.04 -13.75
CA ASN A 28 0.59 -0.46 -13.52
C ASN A 28 0.01 0.42 -12.43
N ALA A 29 -1.23 0.88 -12.63
CA ALA A 29 -2.06 1.37 -11.54
C ALA A 29 -1.99 0.31 -10.43
N ASP A 30 -1.40 0.68 -9.29
CA ASP A 30 -1.34 -0.23 -8.16
C ASP A 30 -2.79 -0.48 -7.70
N PRO A 31 -3.22 -1.74 -7.51
CA PRO A 31 -4.55 -2.00 -6.95
C PRO A 31 -4.81 -1.25 -5.63
N ALA A 32 -3.77 -0.92 -4.86
CA ALA A 32 -3.87 -0.07 -3.68
C ALA A 32 -4.30 1.36 -4.01
N ASP A 33 -3.78 1.95 -5.09
CA ASP A 33 -4.08 3.30 -5.54
C ASP A 33 -5.52 3.39 -6.04
N ASP A 34 -5.96 2.42 -6.85
CA ASP A 34 -7.34 2.33 -7.32
C ASP A 34 -8.32 2.15 -6.16
N ASN A 35 -7.95 1.30 -5.18
CA ASN A 35 -8.73 1.10 -3.97
C ASN A 35 -8.82 2.38 -3.15
N PHE A 36 -7.72 3.11 -3.00
CA PHE A 36 -7.66 4.38 -2.31
C PHE A 36 -8.59 5.41 -2.96
N LEU A 37 -8.46 5.67 -4.27
CA LEU A 37 -9.32 6.60 -5.01
C LEU A 37 -10.80 6.24 -4.89
N ARG A 38 -11.13 4.94 -5.02
CA ARG A 38 -12.49 4.44 -4.82
C ARG A 38 -12.98 4.69 -3.39
N ALA A 39 -12.13 4.49 -2.38
CA ALA A 39 -12.50 4.70 -1.00
C ALA A 39 -12.75 6.19 -0.68
N LEU A 40 -12.06 7.12 -1.36
CA LEU A 40 -12.32 8.55 -1.21
C LEU A 40 -13.68 8.93 -1.79
N THR A 41 -13.97 8.51 -3.01
CA THR A 41 -15.25 8.80 -3.69
C THR A 41 -16.45 8.20 -2.96
N GLN A 42 -16.31 6.98 -2.42
CA GLN A 42 -17.33 6.35 -1.58
C GLN A 42 -17.62 7.13 -0.29
N ARG A 43 -16.67 7.92 0.20
CA ARG A 43 -16.81 8.79 1.39
C ARG A 43 -17.18 10.23 1.02
N GLY A 44 -17.53 10.49 -0.24
CA GLY A 44 -18.02 11.78 -0.71
C GLY A 44 -16.94 12.80 -1.05
N LEU A 45 -15.65 12.41 -1.07
CA LEU A 45 -14.59 13.27 -1.60
C LEU A 45 -14.63 13.26 -3.13
N THR A 46 -14.56 14.45 -3.71
CA THR A 46 -14.49 14.67 -5.14
C THR A 46 -13.35 15.63 -5.47
N TRP A 47 -12.70 15.43 -6.60
CA TRP A 47 -11.66 16.29 -7.14
C TRP A 47 -11.86 16.46 -8.65
N PRO A 48 -11.19 17.45 -9.29
CA PRO A 48 -11.29 17.64 -10.73
C PRO A 48 -10.84 16.40 -11.51
N SER A 49 -11.55 16.09 -12.60
CA SER A 49 -11.15 15.01 -13.51
C SER A 49 -9.72 15.22 -14.02
N GLY A 50 -8.91 14.16 -13.98
CA GLY A 50 -7.49 14.22 -14.34
C GLY A 50 -6.54 14.44 -13.17
N ASN A 51 -7.05 14.69 -11.96
CA ASN A 51 -6.22 14.89 -10.76
C ASN A 51 -6.05 13.62 -9.90
N ASP A 52 -6.40 12.44 -10.42
CA ASP A 52 -6.23 11.16 -9.72
C ASP A 52 -4.79 10.97 -9.25
N GLN A 53 -3.81 11.32 -10.09
CA GLN A 53 -2.40 11.22 -9.72
C GLN A 53 -2.03 12.13 -8.55
N THR A 54 -2.64 13.32 -8.44
CA THR A 54 -2.43 14.20 -7.29
C THR A 54 -2.95 13.55 -6.01
N MET A 55 -4.12 12.92 -6.07
CA MET A 55 -4.68 12.21 -4.92
C MET A 55 -3.79 11.03 -4.53
N ILE A 56 -3.36 10.22 -5.50
CA ILE A 56 -2.44 9.09 -5.28
C ILE A 56 -1.15 9.56 -4.61
N ASN A 57 -0.53 10.63 -5.13
CA ASN A 57 0.69 11.18 -4.55
C ASN A 57 0.50 11.60 -3.08
N VAL A 58 -0.65 12.19 -2.75
CA VAL A 58 -0.98 12.52 -1.35
C VAL A 58 -1.22 11.27 -0.50
N GLY A 59 -1.86 10.24 -1.04
CA GLY A 59 -2.00 8.95 -0.37
C GLY A 59 -0.65 8.30 -0.02
N HIS A 60 0.32 8.36 -0.94
CA HIS A 60 1.68 7.90 -0.65
C HIS A 60 2.42 8.82 0.32
N ALA A 61 2.19 10.14 0.27
CA ALA A 61 2.77 11.08 1.22
C ALA A 61 2.34 10.75 2.66
N VAL A 62 1.06 10.39 2.88
CA VAL A 62 0.59 9.90 4.19
C VAL A 62 1.41 8.71 4.69
N CYS A 63 1.72 7.75 3.81
CA CYS A 63 2.54 6.61 4.17
C CYS A 63 4.00 7.00 4.46
N ALA A 64 4.52 8.00 3.74
CA ALA A 64 5.84 8.57 4.01
C ALA A 64 5.91 9.27 5.37
N ASP A 65 4.88 10.04 5.74
CA ASP A 65 4.75 10.68 7.06
C ASP A 65 4.78 9.62 8.18
N TRP A 66 4.02 8.54 8.01
CA TRP A 66 4.01 7.44 8.97
C TRP A 66 5.36 6.77 9.15
N ALA A 67 6.04 6.48 8.04
CA ALA A 67 7.39 5.92 8.05
C ALA A 67 8.42 6.90 8.63
N GLY A 68 8.23 8.21 8.40
CA GLY A 68 9.03 9.30 8.94
C GLY A 68 8.85 9.52 10.44
N GLY A 69 7.79 8.97 11.03
CA GLY A 69 7.51 9.10 12.46
C GLY A 69 6.55 10.24 12.81
N ASP A 70 5.93 10.87 11.81
CA ASP A 70 5.03 12.00 12.04
C ASP A 70 3.79 11.61 12.85
N THR A 71 3.25 12.61 13.53
CA THR A 71 2.00 12.53 14.27
C THR A 71 0.80 12.72 13.36
N MET A 72 -0.36 12.21 13.77
CA MET A 72 -1.62 12.42 13.07
C MET A 72 -1.93 13.90 12.79
N ALA A 73 -1.62 14.81 13.73
CA ALA A 73 -1.84 16.23 13.54
C ALA A 73 -0.98 16.82 12.41
N GLN A 74 0.29 16.43 12.33
CA GLN A 74 1.20 16.86 11.25
C GLN A 74 0.71 16.33 9.89
N THR A 75 0.39 15.04 9.81
CA THR A 75 -0.12 14.42 8.59
C THR A 75 -1.44 15.05 8.13
N VAL A 76 -2.34 15.39 9.07
CA VAL A 76 -3.55 16.16 8.76
C VAL A 76 -3.21 17.52 8.16
N ASP A 77 -2.33 18.28 8.80
CA ASP A 77 -1.93 19.61 8.32
C ASP A 77 -1.33 19.55 6.92
N ASP A 78 -0.52 18.54 6.64
CA ASP A 78 0.15 18.38 5.35
C ASP A 78 -0.84 17.97 4.25
N VAL A 79 -1.77 17.06 4.52
CA VAL A 79 -2.86 16.74 3.60
C VAL A 79 -3.75 17.96 3.33
N GLN A 80 -4.06 18.76 4.35
CA GLN A 80 -4.83 19.99 4.18
C GLN A 80 -4.09 21.01 3.30
N LYS A 81 -2.77 21.18 3.47
CA LYS A 81 -1.95 22.04 2.62
C LYS A 81 -1.89 21.54 1.18
N SER A 82 -1.80 20.23 0.96
CA SER A 82 -1.70 19.65 -0.38
C SER A 82 -3.02 19.70 -1.16
N LEU A 83 -4.15 19.46 -0.50
CA LEU A 83 -5.44 19.29 -1.17
C LEU A 83 -6.44 20.43 -0.94
N GLY A 84 -6.18 21.32 0.03
CA GLY A 84 -7.12 22.38 0.41
C GLY A 84 -8.41 21.86 1.05
N VAL A 85 -8.37 20.66 1.65
CA VAL A 85 -9.53 20.02 2.28
C VAL A 85 -9.73 20.45 3.73
N SER A 86 -10.93 20.24 4.26
CA SER A 86 -11.19 20.37 5.70
C SER A 86 -10.46 19.27 6.48
N THR A 87 -10.33 19.45 7.81
CA THR A 87 -9.76 18.44 8.71
C THR A 87 -10.47 17.09 8.59
N ASN A 88 -11.79 17.09 8.39
CA ASN A 88 -12.56 15.85 8.16
C ASN A 88 -12.21 15.20 6.81
N GLY A 89 -12.04 16.02 5.76
CA GLY A 89 -11.57 15.54 4.46
C GLY A 89 -10.15 14.97 4.54
N ALA A 90 -9.25 15.63 5.26
CA ALA A 90 -7.89 15.14 5.50
C ALA A 90 -7.90 13.80 6.26
N GLY A 91 -8.67 13.68 7.34
CA GLY A 91 -8.84 12.41 8.06
C GLY A 91 -9.39 11.29 7.18
N THR A 92 -10.29 11.63 6.25
CA THR A 92 -10.82 10.68 5.26
C THR A 92 -9.72 10.19 4.31
N VAL A 93 -8.89 11.10 3.79
CA VAL A 93 -7.74 10.79 2.95
C VAL A 93 -6.74 9.90 3.69
N ILE A 94 -6.37 10.30 4.91
CA ILE A 94 -5.41 9.58 5.75
C ILE A 94 -5.89 8.16 6.05
N GLY A 95 -7.15 8.00 6.45
CA GLY A 95 -7.72 6.70 6.75
C GLY A 95 -7.80 5.79 5.52
N ALA A 96 -8.17 6.34 4.36
CA ALA A 96 -8.21 5.59 3.11
C ALA A 96 -6.81 5.16 2.64
N ALA A 97 -5.83 6.07 2.73
CA ALA A 97 -4.43 5.80 2.36
C ALA A 97 -3.82 4.75 3.27
N THR A 98 -3.95 4.91 4.59
CA THR A 98 -3.42 3.95 5.57
C THR A 98 -4.10 2.58 5.44
N ALA A 99 -5.38 2.53 5.06
CA ALA A 99 -6.08 1.26 4.86
C ALA A 99 -5.69 0.53 3.55
N SER A 100 -5.31 1.28 2.50
CA SER A 100 -5.12 0.73 1.14
C SER A 100 -3.65 0.64 0.75
N CYS A 101 -2.88 1.70 0.98
CA CYS A 101 -1.51 1.87 0.52
C CYS A 101 -0.46 1.43 1.55
N CYS A 102 -0.72 1.60 2.85
CA CYS A 102 0.23 1.24 3.92
C CYS A 102 -0.45 0.65 5.17
N PRO A 103 -1.03 -0.55 5.04
CA PRO A 103 -1.81 -1.21 6.10
C PRO A 103 -1.01 -1.54 7.37
N GLU A 104 0.31 -1.57 7.30
CA GLU A 104 1.22 -1.75 8.43
C GLU A 104 1.16 -0.59 9.44
N PHE A 105 0.76 0.61 9.01
CA PHE A 105 0.64 1.78 9.89
C PHE A 105 -0.75 1.98 10.48
N ARG A 106 -1.66 1.01 10.34
CA ARG A 106 -3.01 1.08 10.91
C ARG A 106 -3.05 1.34 12.42
N SER A 107 -2.00 0.96 13.16
CA SER A 107 -1.88 1.22 14.60
C SER A 107 -1.52 2.66 14.96
N LYS A 108 -1.20 3.51 13.98
CA LYS A 108 -0.97 4.95 14.16
C LYS A 108 -2.24 5.79 14.07
N MET A 109 -3.34 5.21 13.58
CA MET A 109 -4.68 5.83 13.58
C MET A 109 -5.30 5.76 14.96
#